data_AF-A0A844MHW4-F1
#
_entry.id   AF-A0A844MHW4-F1
#
_cell.length_a   1.000
_cell.length_b   1.000
_cell.length_c   1.000
_cell.angle_alpha   90.00
_cell.angle_beta   90.00
_cell.angle_gamma   90.00
#
_symmetry.space_group_name_H-M   'P 1'
#
loop_
_entity.id
_entity.type
_entity.pdbx_description
1 polymer ?
#
loop_
_entity_poly.entity_id
_entity_poly.type
_entity_poly.pdbx_seq_one_letter_code
_entity_poly.pdbx_strand_id
1 'polypeptide(L)'
;MRNIRNLIFISIISISIVVLGCVSTGLADTQTNKELQSQSLLQFKPEITSEIPHNPNLAKQQSLYPNTPRVDFIDNFAWQVFLALNWPADCQQGEPLRNEKIGEVPNAPRVWEFYHTPETIFLSAGKEPSTQPTKPFTCLSLISERGLQTEDSSLQLTESEKLDGNEKGTNANKPLVDQQGNYIIMEAYINPQEFNQIVENKWYDAVNLQQFNNEDKKFALVCSEDANANLLNVPCSTYQKEGAIEIKAAWRVFAPQTSNEEKARYYTTKRQRTIPAQSTECTEGNALCSDIGQEFSQIVEVGLIGFHIKHKTSEQGWIWSTFEQVDNVPDNTSSRTRYTLYNPDCKENCKENKPYVEKPYLWRQEAPHAVKKVGDKIENQIPSQITRSPNSSLSSQRLEQNKHWQEALTEISQSSVWQYYQLIGTQWLTNPSLPYNTNLRDVTPKSPLANVAIEPYIPNSSCIECHTGAKLRASNHPYADFSFPIGRANPSNYSPTNTQ
;
A
#
# COMPACT_ATOMS: atom_id res chain seq x y z
N MET A 1 -49.90 -19.84 -90.25
CA MET A 1 -49.32 -19.46 -91.55
C MET A 1 -48.89 -17.99 -91.48
N ARG A 2 -47.59 -17.69 -91.67
CA ARG A 2 -46.97 -16.40 -92.08
C ARG A 2 -47.36 -15.14 -91.28
N ASN A 3 -46.49 -14.33 -90.66
CA ASN A 3 -45.14 -13.82 -90.91
C ASN A 3 -44.68 -13.20 -89.56
N ILE A 4 -43.48 -13.36 -88.97
CA ILE A 4 -42.12 -12.97 -89.35
C ILE A 4 -41.97 -11.55 -89.95
N ARG A 5 -41.37 -10.67 -89.11
CA ARG A 5 -40.35 -9.62 -89.39
C ARG A 5 -40.73 -8.13 -89.35
N ASN A 6 -40.03 -7.49 -88.41
CA ASN A 6 -39.27 -6.22 -88.50
C ASN A 6 -39.92 -4.92 -88.00
N LEU A 7 -39.44 -4.46 -86.83
CA LEU A 7 -38.83 -3.14 -86.60
C LEU A 7 -38.32 -3.09 -85.14
N ILE A 8 -37.17 -3.72 -84.90
CA ILE A 8 -35.93 -3.10 -84.39
C ILE A 8 -35.94 -1.56 -84.26
N PHE A 9 -35.50 -1.13 -83.08
CA PHE A 9 -34.96 0.15 -82.61
C PHE A 9 -35.88 1.04 -81.76
N ILE A 10 -35.38 1.29 -80.52
CA ILE A 10 -35.74 2.29 -79.50
C ILE A 10 -36.74 1.82 -78.42
N SER A 11 -36.22 1.19 -77.36
CA SER A 11 -36.56 1.49 -75.95
C SER A 11 -35.78 0.58 -74.98
N ILE A 12 -34.60 1.02 -74.57
CA ILE A 12 -33.90 0.65 -73.33
C ILE A 12 -33.35 2.00 -72.85
N ILE A 13 -33.81 2.60 -71.76
CA ILE A 13 -33.40 2.38 -70.37
C ILE A 13 -34.48 3.04 -69.50
N SER A 14 -35.14 2.28 -68.62
CA SER A 14 -35.75 2.74 -67.36
C SER A 14 -36.38 1.53 -66.64
N ILE A 15 -35.55 0.59 -66.19
CA ILE A 15 -35.94 -0.39 -65.17
C ILE A 15 -34.83 -0.41 -64.14
N SER A 16 -35.05 0.30 -63.04
CA SER A 16 -34.47 0.05 -61.72
C SER A 16 -35.12 1.01 -60.73
N ILE A 17 -35.30 0.55 -59.49
CA ILE A 17 -35.90 1.25 -58.34
C ILE A 17 -37.43 1.13 -58.28
N VAL A 18 -37.94 0.01 -57.72
CA VAL A 18 -38.88 -0.03 -56.58
C VAL A 18 -38.96 -1.50 -56.10
N VAL A 19 -37.96 -1.96 -55.34
CA VAL A 19 -38.13 -3.02 -54.33
C VAL A 19 -37.02 -2.79 -53.31
N LEU A 20 -37.31 -2.16 -52.18
CA LEU A 20 -36.72 -2.42 -50.86
C LEU A 20 -37.37 -1.46 -49.86
N GLY A 21 -38.46 -1.90 -49.26
CA GLY A 21 -39.09 -1.25 -48.12
C GLY A 21 -39.57 -2.35 -47.19
N CYS A 22 -39.12 -2.30 -45.93
CA CYS A 22 -39.56 -3.13 -44.82
C CYS A 22 -38.88 -4.51 -44.61
N VAL A 23 -37.55 -4.59 -44.49
CA VAL A 23 -36.87 -5.48 -43.50
C VAL A 23 -35.45 -4.93 -43.20
N SER A 24 -35.32 -3.80 -42.49
CA SER A 24 -33.99 -3.36 -42.00
C SER A 24 -34.04 -2.35 -40.85
N THR A 25 -35.01 -2.47 -39.94
CA THR A 25 -35.09 -1.62 -38.73
C THR A 25 -34.88 -2.39 -37.43
N GLY A 26 -34.38 -3.63 -37.49
CA GLY A 26 -34.16 -4.48 -36.31
C GLY A 26 -32.72 -4.91 -36.05
N LEU A 27 -31.76 -4.55 -36.90
CA LEU A 27 -30.35 -4.96 -36.77
C LEU A 27 -29.37 -3.79 -36.62
N ALA A 28 -29.78 -2.56 -36.96
CA ALA A 28 -28.93 -1.38 -36.83
C ALA A 28 -28.86 -0.85 -35.38
N ASP A 29 -29.95 -0.98 -34.60
CA ASP A 29 -30.01 -0.47 -33.22
C ASP A 29 -29.24 -1.31 -32.20
N THR A 30 -29.03 -2.60 -32.47
CA THR A 30 -28.19 -3.46 -31.61
C THR A 30 -26.69 -3.26 -31.83
N GLN A 31 -26.29 -2.82 -33.02
CA GLN A 31 -24.88 -2.63 -33.36
C GLN A 31 -24.39 -1.24 -32.94
N THR A 32 -25.24 -0.20 -33.09
CA THR A 32 -24.94 1.13 -32.54
C THR A 32 -24.95 1.15 -31.02
N ASN A 33 -25.81 0.42 -30.31
CA ASN A 33 -25.73 0.35 -28.84
C ASN A 33 -24.47 -0.38 -28.34
N LYS A 34 -24.00 -1.41 -29.05
CA LYS A 34 -22.72 -2.07 -28.72
C LYS A 34 -21.50 -1.20 -29.08
N GLU A 35 -21.54 -0.47 -30.18
CA GLU A 35 -20.48 0.49 -30.53
C GLU A 35 -20.49 1.75 -29.65
N LEU A 36 -21.65 2.23 -29.21
CA LEU A 36 -21.75 3.37 -28.28
C LEU A 36 -21.37 2.96 -26.84
N GLN A 37 -21.69 1.73 -26.42
CA GLN A 37 -21.17 1.16 -25.17
C GLN A 37 -19.68 0.77 -25.26
N SER A 38 -19.16 0.40 -26.44
CA SER A 38 -17.72 0.19 -26.61
C SER A 38 -16.94 1.49 -26.77
N GLN A 39 -17.58 2.57 -27.25
CA GLN A 39 -17.00 3.92 -27.31
C GLN A 39 -17.03 4.65 -25.96
N SER A 40 -17.81 4.17 -24.97
CA SER A 40 -17.88 4.77 -23.63
C SER A 40 -16.80 4.31 -22.65
N LEU A 41 -15.84 3.50 -23.10
CA LEU A 41 -14.68 3.05 -22.32
C LEU A 41 -13.42 3.29 -23.15
N LEU A 42 -13.00 4.55 -23.26
CA LEU A 42 -11.58 4.82 -23.45
C LEU A 42 -10.86 4.25 -22.20
N GLN A 43 -10.52 2.96 -22.25
CA GLN A 43 -9.78 2.28 -21.20
C GLN A 43 -8.42 2.96 -21.08
N PHE A 44 -8.07 3.43 -19.88
CA PHE A 44 -6.77 4.02 -19.64
C PHE A 44 -5.70 2.99 -19.96
N LYS A 45 -4.92 3.24 -21.01
CA LYS A 45 -3.74 2.43 -21.28
C LYS A 45 -2.78 2.55 -20.09
N PRO A 46 -2.34 1.44 -19.48
CA PRO A 46 -1.34 1.42 -18.42
C PRO A 46 -0.08 2.15 -18.88
N GLU A 47 0.27 3.22 -18.16
CA GLU A 47 1.51 3.95 -18.36
C GLU A 47 2.52 3.42 -17.34
N ILE A 48 3.24 2.37 -17.74
CA ILE A 48 4.24 1.70 -16.92
C ILE A 48 5.58 2.40 -17.09
N THR A 49 6.05 3.05 -16.04
CA THR A 49 7.30 3.81 -16.01
C THR A 49 7.96 3.67 -14.64
N SER A 50 9.27 3.89 -14.59
CA SER A 50 10.04 3.94 -13.34
C SER A 50 9.91 5.28 -12.60
N GLU A 51 9.32 6.29 -13.24
CA GLU A 51 9.12 7.63 -12.65
C GLU A 51 7.86 7.64 -11.80
N ILE A 52 7.99 8.03 -10.53
CA ILE A 52 6.86 8.19 -9.63
C ILE A 52 6.10 9.45 -10.06
N PRO A 53 4.83 9.33 -10.51
CA PRO A 53 4.09 10.51 -10.92
C PRO A 53 3.80 11.38 -9.69
N HIS A 54 4.13 12.66 -9.78
CA HIS A 54 3.96 13.60 -8.66
C HIS A 54 2.49 13.94 -8.37
N ASN A 55 1.66 13.94 -9.41
CA ASN A 55 0.26 14.35 -9.34
C ASN A 55 -0.61 13.54 -10.31
N PRO A 56 -1.89 13.27 -9.95
CA PRO A 56 -2.84 12.81 -10.93
C PRO A 56 -3.05 13.92 -11.98
N ASN A 57 -2.88 13.62 -13.27
CA ASN A 57 -3.01 14.63 -14.33
C ASN A 57 -4.49 14.95 -14.64
N LEU A 58 -5.15 15.74 -13.78
CA LEU A 58 -6.58 16.06 -13.93
C LEU A 58 -6.90 16.79 -15.24
N ALA A 59 -5.97 17.60 -15.77
CA ALA A 59 -6.14 18.23 -17.07
C ALA A 59 -6.18 17.19 -18.22
N LYS A 60 -5.33 16.16 -18.16
CA LYS A 60 -5.38 15.01 -19.09
C LYS A 60 -6.67 14.21 -18.93
N GLN A 61 -7.15 14.03 -17.70
CA GLN A 61 -8.46 13.42 -17.47
C GLN A 61 -9.56 14.22 -18.18
N GLN A 62 -9.63 15.53 -17.94
CA GLN A 62 -10.68 16.38 -18.52
C GLN A 62 -10.62 16.46 -20.05
N SER A 63 -9.42 16.43 -20.64
CA SER A 63 -9.24 16.57 -22.10
C SER A 63 -9.40 15.26 -22.87
N LEU A 64 -8.89 14.15 -22.35
CA LEU A 64 -8.86 12.86 -23.05
C LEU A 64 -9.92 11.87 -22.56
N TYR A 65 -10.40 12.03 -21.32
CA TYR A 65 -11.30 11.09 -20.65
C TYR A 65 -12.42 11.81 -19.88
N PRO A 66 -13.17 12.75 -20.51
CA PRO A 66 -14.09 13.65 -19.82
C PRO A 66 -15.25 12.95 -19.10
N ASN A 67 -15.58 11.72 -19.51
CA ASN A 67 -16.66 10.92 -18.93
C ASN A 67 -16.18 9.90 -17.88
N THR A 68 -14.86 9.83 -17.63
CA THR A 68 -14.32 8.84 -16.71
C THR A 68 -14.42 9.35 -15.27
N PRO A 69 -15.05 8.59 -14.35
CA PRO A 69 -15.12 8.93 -12.94
C PRO A 69 -13.75 9.29 -12.36
N ARG A 70 -13.72 10.29 -11.48
CA ARG A 70 -12.48 10.75 -10.81
C ARG A 70 -11.79 9.61 -10.07
N VAL A 71 -12.55 8.70 -9.45
CA VAL A 71 -11.98 7.54 -8.74
C VAL A 71 -11.17 6.64 -9.68
N ASP A 72 -11.65 6.35 -10.88
CA ASP A 72 -10.95 5.48 -11.85
C ASP A 72 -9.62 6.13 -12.30
N PHE A 73 -9.60 7.47 -12.38
CA PHE A 73 -8.38 8.21 -12.70
C PHE A 73 -7.37 8.21 -11.55
N ILE A 74 -7.84 8.36 -10.31
CA ILE A 74 -6.99 8.27 -9.11
C ILE A 74 -6.50 6.83 -8.89
N ASP A 75 -7.32 5.83 -9.19
CA ASP A 75 -6.94 4.42 -9.18
C ASP A 75 -5.84 4.13 -10.23
N ASN A 76 -5.91 4.78 -11.42
CA ASN A 76 -4.84 4.70 -12.41
C ASN A 76 -3.53 5.31 -11.90
N PHE A 77 -3.62 6.50 -11.28
CA PHE A 77 -2.49 7.15 -10.64
C PHE A 77 -1.87 6.28 -9.53
N ALA A 78 -2.69 5.64 -8.69
CA ALA A 78 -2.22 4.73 -7.65
C ALA A 78 -1.44 3.55 -8.22
N TRP A 79 -1.89 2.95 -9.34
CA TRP A 79 -1.15 1.90 -10.03
C TRP A 79 0.21 2.37 -10.56
N GLN A 80 0.28 3.58 -11.14
CA GLN A 80 1.53 4.17 -11.59
C GLN A 80 2.51 4.36 -10.43
N VAL A 81 2.06 4.91 -9.30
CA VAL A 81 2.88 5.10 -8.09
C VAL A 81 3.33 3.74 -7.54
N PHE A 82 2.43 2.76 -7.42
CA PHE A 82 2.76 1.42 -6.94
C PHE A 82 3.87 0.75 -7.76
N LEU A 83 3.78 0.81 -9.09
CA LEU A 83 4.79 0.21 -9.96
C LEU A 83 6.11 0.98 -9.96
N ALA A 84 6.08 2.31 -9.92
CA ALA A 84 7.30 3.11 -9.87
C ALA A 84 8.05 2.89 -8.54
N LEU A 85 7.34 2.82 -7.41
CA LEU A 85 7.94 2.45 -6.12
C LEU A 85 8.55 1.03 -6.17
N ASN A 86 7.87 0.09 -6.83
CA ASN A 86 8.32 -1.29 -6.97
C ASN A 86 9.24 -1.53 -8.18
N TRP A 87 9.74 -0.47 -8.81
CA TRP A 87 10.73 -0.58 -9.88
C TRP A 87 12.03 -1.19 -9.34
N PRO A 88 12.72 -2.06 -10.09
CA PRO A 88 14.04 -2.54 -9.67
C PRO A 88 15.01 -1.37 -9.53
N ALA A 89 15.77 -1.35 -8.44
CA ALA A 89 16.70 -0.29 -8.11
C ALA A 89 18.14 -0.80 -8.03
N ASP A 90 19.11 0.11 -8.19
CA ASP A 90 20.52 -0.22 -7.96
C ASP A 90 20.87 -0.25 -6.46
N CYS A 91 21.93 -0.99 -6.10
CA CYS A 91 22.39 -1.10 -4.70
C CYS A 91 23.32 0.05 -4.23
N GLN A 92 23.65 0.99 -5.11
CA GLN A 92 24.50 2.13 -4.79
C GLN A 92 23.70 3.24 -4.13
N GLN A 93 22.64 3.71 -4.78
CA GLN A 93 21.82 4.86 -4.39
C GLN A 93 20.33 4.54 -4.27
N GLY A 94 19.87 3.38 -4.77
CA GLY A 94 18.45 3.07 -4.82
C GLY A 94 17.72 3.75 -5.98
N GLU A 95 18.46 4.22 -7.00
CA GLU A 95 17.85 4.80 -8.19
C GLU A 95 17.22 3.69 -9.03
N PRO A 96 16.09 3.97 -9.71
CA PRO A 96 15.47 2.98 -10.58
C PRO A 96 16.41 2.59 -11.73
N LEU A 97 16.49 1.29 -12.01
CA LEU A 97 17.17 0.74 -13.18
C LEU A 97 16.34 1.05 -14.44
N ARG A 98 16.54 2.25 -15.01
CA ARG A 98 15.74 2.79 -16.13
C ARG A 98 15.85 2.01 -17.45
N ASN A 99 16.89 1.21 -17.60
CA ASN A 99 17.08 0.34 -18.77
C ASN A 99 16.45 -1.05 -18.61
N GLU A 100 16.00 -1.38 -17.40
CA GLU A 100 15.36 -2.65 -17.06
C GLU A 100 13.85 -2.45 -17.01
N LYS A 101 13.09 -3.53 -17.22
CA LYS A 101 11.63 -3.48 -17.07
C LYS A 101 11.18 -4.06 -15.74
N ILE A 102 10.02 -3.59 -15.28
CA ILE A 102 9.34 -4.17 -14.12
C ILE A 102 9.11 -5.67 -14.33
N GLY A 103 9.52 -6.48 -13.36
CA GLY A 103 9.38 -7.94 -13.40
C GLY A 103 10.48 -8.72 -14.14
N GLU A 104 11.49 -8.06 -14.74
CA GLU A 104 12.62 -8.74 -15.40
C GLU A 104 13.84 -8.93 -14.48
N VAL A 105 13.95 -8.12 -13.41
CA VAL A 105 15.06 -8.18 -12.45
C VAL A 105 14.53 -8.49 -11.03
N PRO A 106 14.10 -9.74 -10.75
CA PRO A 106 13.42 -10.09 -9.51
C PRO A 106 14.31 -10.00 -8.27
N ASN A 107 15.63 -10.18 -8.43
CA ASN A 107 16.59 -10.18 -7.32
C ASN A 107 17.11 -8.79 -6.92
N ALA A 108 16.79 -7.75 -7.70
CA ALA A 108 17.13 -6.37 -7.33
C ALA A 108 16.28 -5.91 -6.13
N PRO A 109 16.74 -4.96 -5.31
CA PRO A 109 15.87 -4.24 -4.39
C PRO A 109 14.83 -3.40 -5.16
N ARG A 110 13.80 -2.92 -4.47
CA ARG A 110 12.87 -1.91 -4.97
C ARG A 110 13.28 -0.51 -4.53
N VAL A 111 12.87 0.50 -5.30
CA VAL A 111 13.15 1.92 -5.00
C VAL A 111 12.77 2.27 -3.57
N TRP A 112 11.56 1.90 -3.14
CA TRP A 112 11.07 2.23 -1.80
C TRP A 112 11.84 1.54 -0.66
N GLU A 113 12.58 0.45 -0.92
CA GLU A 113 13.35 -0.25 0.13
C GLU A 113 14.57 0.57 0.60
N PHE A 114 14.92 1.66 -0.10
CA PHE A 114 15.98 2.60 0.29
C PHE A 114 15.45 3.79 1.10
N TYR A 115 14.14 3.89 1.29
CA TYR A 115 13.53 4.95 2.10
C TYR A 115 13.86 4.73 3.57
N HIS A 116 13.69 5.78 4.38
CA HIS A 116 13.96 5.70 5.81
C HIS A 116 12.79 5.07 6.55
N THR A 117 13.07 4.21 7.54
CA THR A 117 12.02 3.75 8.46
C THR A 117 11.87 4.76 9.61
N PRO A 118 10.69 4.88 10.23
CA PRO A 118 10.50 5.76 11.38
C PRO A 118 11.50 5.50 12.52
N GLU A 119 11.94 4.26 12.71
CA GLU A 119 12.93 3.88 13.72
C GLU A 119 14.30 4.53 13.46
N THR A 120 14.70 4.67 12.20
CA THR A 120 15.96 5.34 11.82
C THR A 120 15.89 6.88 11.86
N ILE A 121 14.66 7.44 11.91
CA ILE A 121 14.41 8.88 11.92
C ILE A 121 14.24 9.39 13.36
N PHE A 122 13.39 8.74 14.14
CA PHE A 122 12.94 9.21 15.46
C PHE A 122 13.74 8.53 16.58
N LEU A 123 15.03 8.85 16.61
CA LEU A 123 15.97 8.27 17.56
C LEU A 123 15.69 8.72 19.01
N SER A 124 16.20 7.95 19.97
CA SER A 124 16.14 8.29 21.39
C SER A 124 16.74 9.67 21.67
N ALA A 125 16.15 10.39 22.63
CA ALA A 125 16.58 11.73 23.06
C ALA A 125 16.66 12.77 21.91
N GLY A 126 15.81 12.65 20.88
CA GLY A 126 15.74 13.63 19.80
C GLY A 126 17.05 13.77 19.02
N LYS A 127 17.86 12.71 18.99
CA LYS A 127 19.13 12.68 18.26
C LYS A 127 18.88 12.84 16.76
N GLU A 128 19.73 13.62 16.10
CA GLU A 128 19.70 13.80 14.65
C GLU A 128 19.92 12.46 13.93
N PRO A 129 19.03 12.08 13.00
CA PRO A 129 19.16 10.84 12.26
C PRO A 129 20.25 10.92 11.19
N SER A 130 20.71 9.76 10.72
CA SER A 130 21.64 9.69 9.59
C SER A 130 20.94 10.12 8.30
N THR A 131 21.59 10.96 7.50
CA THR A 131 21.13 11.36 6.16
C THR A 131 21.45 10.33 5.07
N GLN A 132 22.21 9.29 5.40
CA GLN A 132 22.45 8.19 4.47
C GLN A 132 21.24 7.25 4.45
N PRO A 133 20.72 6.90 3.26
CA PRO A 133 19.59 5.98 3.15
C PRO A 133 19.95 4.60 3.71
N THR A 134 18.97 3.94 4.32
CA THR A 134 19.13 2.56 4.78
C THR A 134 19.29 1.65 3.57
N LYS A 135 20.38 0.88 3.52
CA LYS A 135 20.57 -0.09 2.43
C LYS A 135 19.75 -1.36 2.70
N PRO A 136 18.95 -1.84 1.74
CA PRO A 136 18.28 -3.12 1.85
C PRO A 136 19.28 -4.25 2.11
N PHE A 137 18.85 -5.28 2.85
CA PHE A 137 19.70 -6.43 3.17
C PHE A 137 20.29 -7.09 1.90
N THR A 138 19.54 -7.12 0.81
CA THR A 138 19.97 -7.66 -0.50
C THR A 138 21.16 -6.90 -1.11
N CYS A 139 21.40 -5.65 -0.69
CA CYS A 139 22.50 -4.82 -1.15
C CYS A 139 23.72 -4.84 -0.24
N LEU A 140 23.63 -5.49 0.93
CA LEU A 140 24.77 -5.66 1.81
C LEU A 140 25.68 -6.75 1.22
N SER A 141 26.86 -6.36 0.75
CA SER A 141 27.88 -7.33 0.35
C SER A 141 28.23 -8.18 1.58
N LEU A 142 28.08 -9.50 1.49
CA LEU A 142 28.43 -10.48 2.55
C LEU A 142 29.94 -10.54 2.87
N ILE A 143 30.73 -9.51 2.53
CA ILE A 143 32.20 -9.50 2.60
C ILE A 143 32.73 -9.00 3.96
N SER A 144 31.89 -8.57 4.89
CA SER A 144 32.37 -8.26 6.25
C SER A 144 32.17 -9.46 7.19
N GLU A 145 33.22 -10.25 7.39
CA GLU A 145 33.40 -11.17 8.53
C GLU A 145 33.43 -10.45 9.90
N ARG A 146 33.23 -9.13 9.92
CA ARG A 146 32.84 -8.40 11.13
C ARG A 146 31.35 -8.22 11.07
N GLY A 147 30.65 -8.88 11.99
CA GLY A 147 29.21 -8.73 12.15
C GLY A 147 28.81 -7.26 12.00
N LEU A 148 27.87 -7.00 11.09
CA LEU A 148 27.24 -5.69 10.99
C LEU A 148 26.83 -5.31 12.41
N GLN A 149 27.37 -4.21 12.91
CA GLN A 149 26.84 -3.56 14.10
C GLN A 149 25.46 -3.05 13.71
N THR A 150 24.45 -3.88 13.96
CA THR A 150 23.04 -3.56 13.79
C THR A 150 22.63 -2.68 14.96
N GLU A 151 23.08 -1.43 15.00
CA GLU A 151 22.47 -0.46 15.92
C GLU A 151 21.10 0.01 15.41
N ASP A 152 20.78 -0.16 14.11
CA ASP A 152 19.54 0.39 13.51
C ASP A 152 18.71 -0.57 12.65
N SER A 153 19.13 -1.83 12.45
CA SER A 153 18.38 -2.81 11.64
C SER A 153 17.51 -3.76 12.50
N SER A 154 16.98 -3.26 13.62
CA SER A 154 15.94 -4.02 14.33
C SER A 154 14.68 -3.99 13.49
N LEU A 155 14.39 -5.09 12.81
CA LEU A 155 13.10 -5.32 12.18
C LEU A 155 12.06 -5.55 13.28
N GLN A 156 11.68 -4.46 13.94
CA GLN A 156 10.64 -4.47 14.95
C GLN A 156 9.37 -4.96 14.29
N LEU A 157 8.69 -5.89 14.96
CA LEU A 157 7.42 -6.35 14.49
C LEU A 157 6.46 -5.20 14.46
N THR A 158 5.84 -5.08 13.30
CA THR A 158 4.60 -4.36 13.09
C THR A 158 4.71 -2.91 13.52
N GLU A 159 4.44 -1.99 12.61
CA GLU A 159 3.66 -0.84 13.00
C GLU A 159 2.27 -1.33 13.48
N SER A 160 2.23 -2.01 14.62
CA SER A 160 1.53 -1.41 15.72
C SER A 160 2.31 -0.13 15.94
N GLU A 161 1.68 1.02 15.77
CA GLU A 161 1.95 2.13 16.69
C GLU A 161 2.35 1.51 18.04
N LYS A 162 3.34 2.05 18.76
CA LYS A 162 3.44 1.79 20.21
C LYS A 162 2.03 1.52 20.68
N LEU A 163 1.75 0.33 21.24
CA LEU A 163 0.45 0.01 21.80
C LEU A 163 0.23 1.12 22.81
N ASP A 164 -0.35 2.23 22.36
CA ASP A 164 -0.39 3.45 23.10
C ASP A 164 -1.37 3.06 24.16
N GLY A 165 -0.85 2.92 25.38
CA GLY A 165 -1.49 2.26 26.51
C GLY A 165 -2.76 2.96 26.99
N ASN A 166 -3.42 3.75 26.15
CA ASN A 166 -4.58 4.56 26.45
C ASN A 166 -5.83 4.24 25.61
N GLU A 167 -5.77 3.45 24.53
CA GLU A 167 -6.99 2.89 23.94
C GLU A 167 -7.22 1.46 24.43
N LYS A 168 -7.88 1.36 25.59
CA LYS A 168 -8.46 0.10 26.06
C LYS A 168 -9.36 -0.49 24.97
N GLY A 169 -8.88 -1.50 24.24
CA GLY A 169 -9.74 -2.52 23.63
C GLY A 169 -9.99 -2.47 22.12
N THR A 170 -9.16 -1.81 21.30
CA THR A 170 -9.28 -1.97 19.84
C THR A 170 -8.54 -3.24 19.38
N ASN A 171 -9.17 -4.08 18.56
CA ASN A 171 -8.53 -5.27 17.98
C ASN A 171 -7.44 -4.93 16.94
N ALA A 172 -7.25 -3.64 16.62
CA ALA A 172 -6.37 -3.15 15.56
C ALA A 172 -4.89 -3.50 15.76
N ASN A 173 -4.43 -3.54 17.02
CA ASN A 173 -2.99 -3.65 17.35
C ASN A 173 -2.55 -5.08 17.71
N LYS A 174 -3.26 -6.09 17.22
CA LYS A 174 -2.92 -7.51 17.47
C LYS A 174 -2.11 -8.09 16.31
N PRO A 175 -1.11 -8.95 16.56
CA PRO A 175 -0.39 -9.62 15.49
C PRO A 175 -1.33 -10.45 14.59
N LEU A 176 -0.97 -10.52 13.31
CA LEU A 176 -1.62 -11.38 12.33
C LEU A 176 -0.77 -12.64 12.13
N VAL A 177 -1.42 -13.81 12.13
CA VAL A 177 -0.75 -15.10 11.90
C VAL A 177 -1.33 -15.75 10.66
N ASP A 178 -0.47 -16.09 9.70
CA ASP A 178 -0.85 -16.70 8.43
C ASP A 178 -1.27 -18.19 8.58
N GLN A 179 -1.79 -18.79 7.50
CA GLN A 179 -2.19 -20.21 7.50
C GLN A 179 -1.01 -21.19 7.67
N GLN A 180 0.24 -20.72 7.59
CA GLN A 180 1.44 -21.52 7.85
C GLN A 180 1.95 -21.36 9.29
N GLY A 181 1.28 -20.55 10.13
CA GLY A 181 1.66 -20.34 11.53
C GLY A 181 2.80 -19.34 11.73
N ASN A 182 3.02 -18.43 10.78
CA ASN A 182 4.02 -17.37 10.91
C ASN A 182 3.36 -16.02 11.16
N TYR A 183 4.01 -15.16 11.94
CA TYR A 183 3.55 -13.77 12.08
C TYR A 183 3.79 -13.02 10.77
N ILE A 184 2.79 -12.24 10.35
CA ILE A 184 2.97 -11.24 9.32
C ILE A 184 3.84 -10.11 9.86
N ILE A 185 4.81 -9.70 9.05
CA ILE A 185 5.75 -8.63 9.37
C ILE A 185 5.22 -7.35 8.74
N MET A 186 5.10 -6.26 9.51
CA MET A 186 4.90 -4.93 8.91
C MET A 186 6.17 -4.12 8.97
N GLU A 187 6.35 -3.31 7.94
CA GLU A 187 7.38 -2.28 7.87
C GLU A 187 6.73 -0.97 7.45
N ALA A 188 7.27 0.15 7.91
CA ALA A 188 6.84 1.49 7.51
C ALA A 188 8.04 2.28 6.97
N TYR A 189 7.80 3.08 5.92
CA TYR A 189 8.84 3.82 5.22
C TYR A 189 8.38 5.24 4.91
N ILE A 190 9.33 6.17 4.94
CA ILE A 190 9.15 7.59 4.66
C ILE A 190 10.12 7.97 3.53
N ASN A 191 9.58 8.53 2.45
CA ASN A 191 10.40 8.90 1.30
C ASN A 191 11.36 10.08 1.61
N PRO A 192 12.36 10.32 0.76
CA PRO A 192 13.33 11.39 0.96
C PRO A 192 12.69 12.79 1.10
N GLN A 193 11.57 13.07 0.44
CA GLN A 193 10.92 14.39 0.51
C GLN A 193 10.35 14.70 1.89
N GLU A 194 9.72 13.74 2.55
CA GLU A 194 9.25 13.91 3.93
C GLU A 194 10.42 13.86 4.93
N PHE A 195 11.37 12.95 4.71
CA PHE A 195 12.58 12.86 5.55
C PHE A 195 13.35 14.18 5.60
N ASN A 196 13.58 14.82 4.45
CA ASN A 196 14.27 16.11 4.37
C ASN A 196 13.54 17.18 5.16
N GLN A 197 12.22 17.28 5.03
CA GLN A 197 11.42 18.21 5.83
C GLN A 197 11.57 17.96 7.34
N ILE A 198 11.59 16.70 7.76
CA ILE A 198 11.78 16.33 9.17
C ILE A 198 13.16 16.76 9.67
N VAL A 199 14.22 16.50 8.90
CA VAL A 199 15.60 16.82 9.29
C VAL A 199 15.86 18.31 9.30
N GLU A 200 15.51 19.02 8.22
CA GLU A 200 15.76 20.45 8.06
C GLU A 200 15.05 21.28 9.13
N ASN A 201 13.82 20.91 9.48
CA ASN A 201 13.04 21.57 10.53
C ASN A 201 13.28 20.99 11.94
N LYS A 202 14.16 19.99 12.06
CA LYS A 202 14.48 19.28 13.31
C LYS A 202 13.26 18.68 14.01
N TRP A 203 12.26 18.26 13.24
CA TRP A 203 11.02 17.67 13.74
C TRP A 203 11.21 16.24 14.29
N TYR A 204 12.40 15.64 14.11
CA TYR A 204 12.80 14.42 14.82
C TYR A 204 12.93 14.63 16.34
N ASP A 205 13.15 15.87 16.79
CA ASP A 205 13.14 16.28 18.20
C ASP A 205 11.79 16.92 18.57
N ALA A 206 11.09 16.29 19.52
CA ALA A 206 9.77 16.74 19.97
C ALA A 206 9.76 18.14 20.61
N VAL A 207 10.92 18.70 20.98
CA VAL A 207 11.04 20.10 21.43
C VAL A 207 10.69 21.06 20.30
N ASN A 208 11.08 20.77 19.06
CA ASN A 208 10.79 21.62 17.90
C ASN A 208 9.33 21.51 17.43
N LEU A 209 8.61 20.48 17.87
CA LEU A 209 7.18 20.31 17.60
C LEU A 209 6.29 21.19 18.51
N GLN A 210 6.82 21.72 19.62
CA GLN A 210 6.06 22.57 20.55
C GLN A 210 5.56 23.87 19.91
N GLN A 211 6.15 24.29 18.79
CA GLN A 211 5.71 25.48 18.05
C GLN A 211 4.31 25.33 17.41
N PHE A 212 3.81 24.10 17.26
CA PHE A 212 2.51 23.81 16.67
C PHE A 212 1.43 23.76 17.74
N ASN A 213 0.90 24.90 18.14
CA ASN A 213 -0.05 25.04 19.25
C ASN A 213 -1.53 25.12 18.76
N ASN A 214 -1.97 24.16 17.94
CA ASN A 214 -3.36 23.89 17.46
C ASN A 214 -4.23 25.01 16.85
N GLU A 215 -4.22 26.25 17.35
CA GLU A 215 -5.12 27.33 16.91
C GLU A 215 -4.44 28.29 15.93
N ASP A 216 -3.21 28.73 16.20
CA ASP A 216 -2.51 29.73 15.36
C ASP A 216 -1.43 29.12 14.46
N LYS A 217 -0.95 27.91 14.79
CA LYS A 217 0.11 27.19 14.06
C LYS A 217 -0.20 25.70 13.98
N LYS A 218 -0.88 25.28 12.91
CA LYS A 218 -1.15 23.88 12.58
C LYS A 218 0.07 23.21 11.97
N PHE A 219 0.24 21.92 12.21
CA PHE A 219 1.28 21.17 11.51
C PHE A 219 0.78 20.73 10.12
N ALA A 220 1.66 20.79 9.11
CA ALA A 220 1.38 20.29 7.77
C ALA A 220 2.67 19.85 7.08
N LEU A 221 2.64 18.67 6.44
CA LEU A 221 3.67 18.23 5.51
C LEU A 221 3.42 18.88 4.15
N VAL A 222 4.49 19.33 3.49
CA VAL A 222 4.42 19.88 2.14
C VAL A 222 4.79 18.80 1.12
N CYS A 223 4.34 18.98 -0.12
CA CYS A 223 4.73 18.08 -1.20
C CYS A 223 6.21 18.28 -1.53
N SER A 224 6.66 19.51 -1.66
CA SER A 224 8.05 19.80 -2.04
C SER A 224 8.58 21.06 -1.37
N GLU A 225 9.90 21.18 -1.28
CA GLU A 225 10.56 22.39 -0.81
C GLU A 225 10.23 23.61 -1.70
N ASP A 226 9.56 24.54 -1.02
CA ASP A 226 9.11 25.92 -1.20
C ASP A 226 8.10 26.36 -2.27
N ALA A 227 7.11 27.16 -1.83
CA ALA A 227 6.51 28.22 -2.65
C ALA A 227 7.13 29.61 -2.35
N ASN A 228 8.06 29.66 -1.38
CA ASN A 228 8.61 30.76 -0.58
C ASN A 228 7.86 30.98 0.76
N ALA A 229 8.29 30.24 1.80
CA ALA A 229 7.98 30.32 3.23
C ALA A 229 6.50 30.16 3.65
N ASN A 230 5.96 28.93 3.65
CA ASN A 230 4.58 28.70 4.09
C ASN A 230 4.43 28.65 5.63
N LEU A 231 3.88 29.71 6.23
CA LEU A 231 3.42 29.78 7.62
C LEU A 231 1.93 29.38 7.80
N LEU A 232 1.39 28.55 6.87
CA LEU A 232 0.17 27.71 6.93
C LEU A 232 -1.12 28.17 6.25
N ASN A 233 -1.10 28.61 4.98
CA ASN A 233 -2.34 28.61 4.19
C ASN A 233 -2.15 27.87 2.83
N VAL A 234 -1.92 26.56 2.93
CA VAL A 234 -1.60 25.56 1.88
C VAL A 234 -2.79 25.28 0.92
N PRO A 235 -2.56 25.00 -0.38
CA PRO A 235 -2.05 23.68 -0.81
C PRO A 235 -0.73 23.75 -1.60
N CYS A 236 -0.02 22.62 -1.59
CA CYS A 236 1.15 22.30 -2.40
C CYS A 236 1.12 22.98 -3.79
N SER A 237 2.03 23.91 -4.05
CA SER A 237 1.88 24.88 -5.15
C SER A 237 2.60 24.52 -6.45
N THR A 238 3.47 23.50 -6.45
CA THR A 238 4.19 23.09 -7.66
C THR A 238 3.81 21.67 -8.08
N TYR A 239 3.47 21.53 -9.36
CA TYR A 239 3.16 20.24 -10.00
C TYR A 239 4.40 19.41 -10.31
N GLN A 240 5.58 19.99 -10.10
CA GLN A 240 6.83 19.55 -10.73
C GLN A 240 7.71 18.71 -9.81
N LYS A 241 7.34 18.52 -8.55
CA LYS A 241 8.15 17.79 -7.57
C LYS A 241 7.31 16.72 -6.85
N GLU A 242 7.95 15.59 -6.56
CA GLU A 242 7.38 14.49 -5.77
C GLU A 242 6.97 14.99 -4.38
N GLY A 243 5.86 14.45 -3.87
CA GLY A 243 5.34 14.74 -2.55
C GLY A 243 5.99 13.96 -1.42
N ALA A 244 5.60 14.27 -0.19
CA ALA A 244 5.73 13.33 0.93
C ALA A 244 5.03 12.01 0.59
N ILE A 245 5.73 10.89 0.79
CA ILE A 245 5.20 9.54 0.64
C ILE A 245 5.50 8.74 1.91
N GLU A 246 4.46 8.17 2.49
CA GLU A 246 4.57 7.16 3.55
C GLU A 246 4.04 5.83 3.03
N ILE A 247 4.76 4.76 3.31
CA ILE A 247 4.44 3.40 2.88
C ILE A 247 4.30 2.51 4.11
N LYS A 248 3.33 1.60 4.07
CA LYS A 248 3.25 0.47 4.99
C LYS A 248 3.23 -0.84 4.20
N ALA A 249 4.18 -1.71 4.44
CA ALA A 249 4.29 -2.99 3.75
C ALA A 249 4.03 -4.14 4.73
N ALA A 250 3.23 -5.12 4.30
CA ALA A 250 2.96 -6.36 5.03
C ALA A 250 3.61 -7.54 4.31
N TRP A 251 4.29 -8.39 5.05
CA TRP A 251 5.06 -9.51 4.53
C TRP A 251 4.68 -10.82 5.19
N ARG A 252 4.43 -11.85 4.37
CA ARG A 252 4.42 -13.23 4.84
C ARG A 252 5.84 -13.77 4.93
N VAL A 253 6.08 -14.70 5.85
CA VAL A 253 7.37 -15.39 5.98
C VAL A 253 7.27 -16.73 5.27
N PHE A 254 8.25 -17.03 4.42
CA PHE A 254 8.34 -18.33 3.79
C PHE A 254 9.14 -19.30 4.65
N ALA A 255 8.55 -20.45 4.94
CA ALA A 255 9.31 -21.56 5.52
C ALA A 255 10.26 -22.16 4.48
N PRO A 256 11.41 -22.75 4.88
CA PRO A 256 12.41 -23.30 3.96
C PRO A 256 11.86 -24.30 2.93
N GLN A 257 10.83 -25.06 3.31
CA GLN A 257 10.16 -26.06 2.47
C GLN A 257 9.12 -25.48 1.50
N THR A 258 8.88 -24.17 1.49
CA THR A 258 7.91 -23.55 0.58
C THR A 258 8.38 -23.70 -0.86
N SER A 259 7.51 -24.21 -1.73
CA SER A 259 7.80 -24.47 -3.14
C SER A 259 8.17 -23.20 -3.91
N ASN A 260 9.03 -23.34 -4.92
CA ASN A 260 9.40 -22.21 -5.79
C ASN A 260 8.20 -21.73 -6.62
N GLU A 261 7.26 -22.63 -6.96
CA GLU A 261 6.04 -22.32 -7.68
C GLU A 261 5.13 -21.38 -6.86
N GLU A 262 5.05 -21.58 -5.54
CA GLU A 262 4.33 -20.67 -4.64
C GLU A 262 5.06 -19.32 -4.56
N LYS A 263 6.38 -19.33 -4.33
CA LYS A 263 7.18 -18.10 -4.20
C LYS A 263 7.17 -17.24 -5.46
N ALA A 264 7.12 -17.84 -6.65
CA ALA A 264 7.09 -17.16 -7.94
C ALA A 264 5.86 -16.25 -8.15
N ARG A 265 4.88 -16.28 -7.24
CA ARG A 265 3.69 -15.41 -7.25
C ARG A 265 3.84 -14.15 -6.39
N TYR A 266 4.96 -13.97 -5.71
CA TYR A 266 5.19 -12.88 -4.77
C TYR A 266 6.47 -12.13 -5.14
N TYR A 267 6.51 -10.83 -4.85
CA TYR A 267 7.80 -10.17 -4.69
C TYR A 267 8.49 -10.73 -3.44
N THR A 268 9.60 -11.44 -3.64
CA THR A 268 10.34 -12.09 -2.56
C THR A 268 11.67 -11.39 -2.28
N THR A 269 12.02 -11.25 -1.01
CA THR A 269 13.29 -10.69 -0.58
C THR A 269 13.72 -11.30 0.75
N LYS A 270 14.91 -10.93 1.24
CA LYS A 270 15.43 -11.37 2.54
C LYS A 270 15.44 -10.21 3.52
N ARG A 271 15.13 -10.52 4.77
CA ARG A 271 15.18 -9.60 5.90
C ARG A 271 15.99 -10.20 7.04
N GLN A 272 16.93 -9.43 7.59
CA GLN A 272 17.54 -9.78 8.87
C GLN A 272 16.63 -9.26 9.99
N ARG A 273 16.28 -10.13 10.94
CA ARG A 273 15.47 -9.78 12.11
C ARG A 273 16.25 -10.03 13.37
N THR A 274 16.28 -9.05 14.25
CA THR A 274 16.68 -9.21 15.65
C THR A 274 15.44 -9.42 16.50
N ILE A 275 15.35 -10.57 17.15
CA ILE A 275 14.25 -10.93 18.04
C ILE A 275 14.73 -10.71 19.48
N PRO A 276 14.15 -9.75 20.23
CA PRO A 276 14.65 -9.39 21.54
C PRO A 276 14.45 -10.51 22.56
N ALA A 277 15.25 -10.47 23.64
CA ALA A 277 15.02 -11.31 24.81
C ALA A 277 13.65 -11.03 25.45
N GLN A 278 13.17 -11.95 26.29
CA GLN A 278 11.89 -11.75 26.98
C GLN A 278 11.96 -10.59 27.99
N SER A 279 10.88 -9.81 28.05
CA SER A 279 10.69 -8.65 28.90
C SER A 279 9.22 -8.55 29.32
N THR A 280 8.90 -7.60 30.19
CA THR A 280 7.52 -7.28 30.60
C THR A 280 6.66 -6.88 29.39
N GLU A 281 7.24 -6.17 28.42
CA GLU A 281 6.55 -5.81 27.17
C GLU A 281 6.01 -7.04 26.44
N CYS A 282 6.76 -8.14 26.37
CA CYS A 282 6.29 -9.36 25.71
C CYS A 282 5.08 -9.98 26.44
N THR A 283 5.13 -9.97 27.78
CA THR A 283 4.09 -10.56 28.64
C THR A 283 2.81 -9.73 28.60
N GLU A 284 2.96 -8.41 28.56
CA GLU A 284 1.87 -7.46 28.40
C GLU A 284 1.36 -7.39 26.95
N GLY A 285 2.03 -8.04 26.00
CA GLY A 285 1.74 -8.00 24.57
C GLY A 285 2.12 -6.69 23.89
N ASN A 286 2.92 -5.88 24.59
CA ASN A 286 3.80 -4.78 24.22
C ASN A 286 4.63 -5.00 22.96
N ALA A 287 5.20 -6.21 22.91
CA ALA A 287 6.23 -6.60 21.97
C ALA A 287 6.14 -8.09 21.67
N LEU A 288 6.90 -8.52 20.68
CA LEU A 288 7.19 -9.94 20.47
C LEU A 288 8.66 -10.21 20.70
N CYS A 289 8.92 -11.36 21.30
CA CYS A 289 10.21 -11.70 21.86
C CYS A 289 10.55 -13.16 21.62
N SER A 290 11.79 -13.53 21.93
CA SER A 290 12.32 -14.87 21.76
C SER A 290 11.62 -15.90 22.65
N ASP A 291 11.31 -17.08 22.12
CA ASP A 291 10.76 -18.20 22.91
C ASP A 291 11.78 -18.81 23.88
N ILE A 292 13.08 -18.71 23.56
CA ILE A 292 14.19 -19.23 24.38
C ILE A 292 14.69 -18.23 25.45
N GLY A 293 14.07 -17.06 25.57
CA GLY A 293 14.40 -16.05 26.59
C GLY A 293 15.67 -15.25 26.33
N GLN A 294 16.43 -15.56 25.27
CA GLN A 294 17.63 -14.83 24.85
C GLN A 294 17.40 -14.18 23.49
N GLU A 295 17.99 -13.00 23.28
CA GLU A 295 17.97 -12.34 21.98
C GLU A 295 18.69 -13.19 20.92
N PHE A 296 18.17 -13.20 19.70
CA PHE A 296 18.87 -13.78 18.55
C PHE A 296 18.54 -13.03 17.26
N SER A 297 19.40 -13.18 16.26
CA SER A 297 19.16 -12.67 14.92
C SER A 297 18.96 -13.80 13.93
N GLN A 298 18.06 -13.64 12.98
CA GLN A 298 17.86 -14.58 11.88
C GLN A 298 17.54 -13.88 10.56
N ILE A 299 17.95 -14.50 9.46
CA ILE A 299 17.55 -14.08 8.11
C ILE A 299 16.29 -14.86 7.74
N VAL A 300 15.23 -14.14 7.39
CA VAL A 300 13.99 -14.71 6.88
C VAL A 300 13.79 -14.33 5.42
N GLU A 301 13.27 -15.26 4.64
CA GLU A 301 12.76 -14.98 3.31
C GLU A 301 11.29 -14.59 3.41
N VAL A 302 10.93 -13.50 2.76
CA VAL A 302 9.60 -12.89 2.90
C VAL A 302 8.97 -12.62 1.54
N GLY A 303 7.64 -12.63 1.49
CA GLY A 303 6.85 -12.27 0.31
C GLY A 303 5.91 -11.11 0.61
N LEU A 304 5.87 -10.10 -0.26
CA LEU A 304 4.99 -8.95 -0.08
C LEU A 304 3.52 -9.37 -0.24
N ILE A 305 2.67 -9.06 0.73
CA ILE A 305 1.25 -9.41 0.73
C ILE A 305 0.30 -8.22 0.86
N GLY A 306 0.74 -7.10 1.42
CA GLY A 306 -0.08 -5.88 1.54
C GLY A 306 0.79 -4.63 1.44
N PHE A 307 0.27 -3.56 0.85
CA PHE A 307 1.04 -2.35 0.59
C PHE A 307 0.15 -1.11 0.63
N HIS A 308 0.32 -0.26 1.63
CA HIS A 308 -0.30 1.07 1.69
C HIS A 308 0.64 2.10 1.12
N ILE A 309 0.08 3.07 0.42
CA ILE A 309 0.78 4.26 -0.04
C ILE A 309 -0.07 5.47 0.33
N LYS A 310 0.53 6.38 1.09
CA LYS A 310 0.10 7.77 1.23
C LYS A 310 0.98 8.61 0.34
N HIS A 311 0.41 9.37 -0.58
CA HIS A 311 1.16 10.29 -1.42
C HIS A 311 0.52 11.68 -1.35
N LYS A 312 1.27 12.67 -0.86
CA LYS A 312 0.85 14.07 -0.86
C LYS A 312 1.00 14.65 -2.28
N THR A 313 -0.06 15.26 -2.79
CA THR A 313 -0.11 15.83 -4.15
C THR A 313 -0.58 17.29 -4.11
N SER A 314 -0.27 18.06 -5.16
CA SER A 314 -0.62 19.47 -5.31
C SER A 314 -2.13 19.72 -5.37
N GLU A 315 -2.85 18.91 -6.15
CA GLU A 315 -4.27 19.12 -6.40
C GLU A 315 -5.19 18.45 -5.38
N GLN A 316 -4.79 17.29 -4.83
CA GLN A 316 -5.68 16.43 -4.04
C GLN A 316 -5.30 16.36 -2.56
N GLY A 317 -4.22 17.03 -2.14
CA GLY A 317 -3.61 16.77 -0.85
C GLY A 317 -3.17 15.31 -0.78
N TRP A 318 -3.48 14.61 0.31
CA TRP A 318 -3.14 13.20 0.42
C TRP A 318 -4.05 12.30 -0.42
N ILE A 319 -3.44 11.53 -1.30
CA ILE A 319 -4.05 10.36 -1.95
C ILE A 319 -3.56 9.12 -1.22
N TRP A 320 -4.51 8.31 -0.80
CA TRP A 320 -4.31 7.05 -0.10
C TRP A 320 -4.63 5.93 -1.06
N SER A 321 -3.81 4.90 -1.09
CA SER A 321 -4.08 3.70 -1.87
C SER A 321 -3.60 2.47 -1.13
N THR A 322 -4.27 1.34 -1.37
CA THR A 322 -3.89 0.07 -0.78
C THR A 322 -3.95 -1.07 -1.79
N PHE A 323 -2.88 -1.85 -1.82
CA PHE A 323 -2.68 -2.98 -2.71
C PHE A 323 -2.54 -4.26 -1.90
N GLU A 324 -3.01 -5.35 -2.48
CA GLU A 324 -2.93 -6.67 -1.87
C GLU A 324 -2.46 -7.70 -2.90
N GLN A 325 -1.81 -8.74 -2.40
CA GLN A 325 -1.51 -9.93 -3.18
C GLN A 325 -2.79 -10.80 -3.29
N VAL A 326 -3.09 -11.28 -4.50
CA VAL A 326 -4.38 -11.92 -4.86
C VAL A 326 -4.64 -13.27 -4.16
N ASP A 327 -3.63 -13.89 -3.56
CA ASP A 327 -3.73 -15.15 -2.83
C ASP A 327 -3.95 -14.94 -1.32
N ASN A 328 -4.15 -13.71 -0.84
CA ASN A 328 -4.35 -13.44 0.58
C ASN A 328 -5.63 -14.05 1.14
N VAL A 329 -6.76 -13.81 0.48
CA VAL A 329 -8.11 -14.19 0.94
C VAL A 329 -8.97 -14.57 -0.27
N PRO A 330 -10.08 -15.31 -0.08
CA PRO A 330 -11.06 -15.50 -1.13
C PRO A 330 -11.62 -14.17 -1.63
N ASP A 331 -11.82 -14.09 -2.94
CA ASP A 331 -12.59 -13.03 -3.57
C ASP A 331 -13.67 -13.64 -4.50
N ASN A 332 -14.57 -12.80 -4.99
CA ASN A 332 -15.68 -13.23 -5.83
C ASN A 332 -15.25 -13.68 -7.25
N THR A 333 -13.95 -13.62 -7.57
CA THR A 333 -13.43 -13.86 -8.91
C THR A 333 -12.71 -15.20 -9.04
N SER A 334 -12.17 -15.75 -7.95
CA SER A 334 -11.54 -17.08 -7.98
C SER A 334 -11.57 -17.82 -6.64
N SER A 335 -12.06 -19.07 -6.66
CA SER A 335 -11.90 -20.00 -5.53
C SER A 335 -10.55 -20.70 -5.63
N ARG A 336 -9.71 -20.60 -4.61
CA ARG A 336 -8.42 -21.27 -4.50
C ARG A 336 -8.49 -22.32 -3.39
N THR A 337 -7.67 -23.36 -3.53
CA THR A 337 -7.54 -24.40 -2.51
C THR A 337 -6.72 -23.94 -1.31
N ARG A 338 -5.89 -22.89 -1.47
CA ARG A 338 -5.06 -22.33 -0.41
C ARG A 338 -5.01 -20.81 -0.53
N TYR A 339 -5.09 -20.14 0.62
CA TYR A 339 -4.89 -18.70 0.76
C TYR A 339 -3.88 -18.43 1.88
N THR A 340 -3.21 -17.28 1.83
CA THR A 340 -2.24 -16.87 2.86
C THR A 340 -2.92 -16.67 4.22
N LEU A 341 -4.10 -16.06 4.23
CA LEU A 341 -4.78 -15.57 5.46
C LEU A 341 -6.15 -16.21 5.70
N TYR A 342 -6.54 -17.21 4.91
CA TYR A 342 -7.84 -17.88 5.05
C TYR A 342 -7.74 -19.37 4.77
N ASN A 343 -8.48 -20.19 5.53
CA ASN A 343 -8.61 -21.61 5.31
C ASN A 343 -10.09 -21.98 5.10
N PRO A 344 -10.50 -22.30 3.85
CA PRO A 344 -11.86 -22.74 3.55
C PRO A 344 -12.32 -23.97 4.34
N ASP A 345 -11.38 -24.80 4.79
CA ASP A 345 -11.66 -26.04 5.53
C ASP A 345 -11.60 -25.88 7.06
N CYS A 346 -11.51 -24.65 7.56
CA CYS A 346 -11.38 -24.37 9.00
C CYS A 346 -12.47 -25.08 9.83
N LYS A 347 -12.06 -25.75 10.92
CA LYS A 347 -12.94 -26.48 11.85
C LYS A 347 -13.06 -25.84 13.22
N GLU A 348 -11.99 -25.22 13.72
CA GLU A 348 -11.92 -24.59 15.03
C GLU A 348 -11.35 -23.18 14.91
N ASN A 349 -11.82 -22.26 15.77
CA ASN A 349 -11.37 -20.86 15.77
C ASN A 349 -11.58 -20.14 14.42
N CYS A 350 -12.71 -20.42 13.77
CA CYS A 350 -12.98 -19.98 12.40
C CYS A 350 -13.73 -18.66 12.28
N LYS A 351 -13.90 -17.89 13.36
CA LYS A 351 -14.60 -16.61 13.26
C LYS A 351 -13.76 -15.64 12.45
N GLU A 352 -14.31 -15.21 11.32
CA GLU A 352 -13.67 -14.28 10.40
C GLU A 352 -13.33 -12.94 11.07
N ASN A 353 -12.17 -12.39 10.71
CA ASN A 353 -11.62 -11.12 11.19
C ASN A 353 -11.60 -11.00 12.73
N LYS A 354 -11.54 -12.13 13.44
CA LYS A 354 -11.35 -12.17 14.90
C LYS A 354 -9.90 -12.56 15.21
N PRO A 355 -9.21 -11.81 16.08
CA PRO A 355 -7.88 -12.19 16.54
C PRO A 355 -7.97 -13.36 17.52
N TYR A 356 -7.30 -14.46 17.20
CA TYR A 356 -7.11 -15.62 18.06
C TYR A 356 -5.71 -15.73 18.66
N VAL A 357 -4.81 -14.80 18.31
CA VAL A 357 -3.48 -14.70 18.92
C VAL A 357 -3.58 -14.40 20.41
N GLU A 358 -2.74 -15.07 21.20
CA GLU A 358 -2.70 -14.94 22.65
C GLU A 358 -1.30 -14.52 23.12
N LYS A 359 -1.27 -13.71 24.18
CA LYS A 359 -0.05 -13.25 24.83
C LYS A 359 0.53 -14.36 25.72
N PRO A 360 1.86 -14.41 25.96
CA PRO A 360 2.88 -13.58 25.32
C PRO A 360 3.06 -13.94 23.84
N TYR A 361 3.32 -12.94 23.00
CA TYR A 361 3.64 -13.16 21.59
C TYR A 361 5.12 -13.52 21.48
N LEU A 362 5.42 -14.77 21.13
CA LEU A 362 6.78 -15.28 21.09
C LEU A 362 7.16 -15.73 19.69
N TRP A 363 8.41 -15.54 19.31
CA TRP A 363 9.00 -15.99 18.05
C TRP A 363 10.02 -17.07 18.32
N ARG A 364 9.86 -18.19 17.61
CA ARG A 364 10.84 -19.28 17.60
C ARG A 364 11.67 -19.32 16.32
N GLN A 365 12.91 -19.77 16.45
CA GLN A 365 13.85 -19.80 15.34
C GLN A 365 13.39 -20.72 14.20
N GLU A 366 12.86 -21.89 14.51
CA GLU A 366 12.36 -22.85 13.51
C GLU A 366 10.91 -22.56 13.14
N ALA A 367 10.55 -22.70 11.86
CA ALA A 367 9.15 -22.54 11.43
C ALA A 367 8.27 -23.67 11.99
N PRO A 368 6.99 -23.41 12.34
CA PRO A 368 6.30 -22.12 12.31
C PRO A 368 6.79 -21.16 13.38
N HIS A 369 7.03 -19.91 13.02
CA HIS A 369 7.67 -18.93 13.90
C HIS A 369 6.74 -18.38 14.97
N ALA A 370 5.42 -18.39 14.77
CA ALA A 370 4.47 -17.80 15.71
C ALA A 370 4.10 -18.75 16.84
N VAL A 371 4.59 -18.46 18.05
CA VAL A 371 4.33 -19.27 19.25
C VAL A 371 3.85 -18.41 20.42
N LYS A 372 3.30 -19.09 21.43
CA LYS A 372 2.90 -18.56 22.72
C LYS A 372 3.39 -19.49 23.84
N LYS A 373 3.37 -18.99 25.07
CA LYS A 373 3.66 -19.79 26.26
C LYS A 373 2.38 -20.11 27.04
N VAL A 374 2.11 -21.38 27.27
CA VAL A 374 0.97 -21.89 28.05
C VAL A 374 1.52 -22.72 29.22
N GLY A 375 1.49 -22.16 30.42
CA GLY A 375 2.23 -22.73 31.56
C GLY A 375 3.73 -22.76 31.24
N ASP A 376 4.33 -23.94 31.31
CA ASP A 376 5.75 -24.14 30.97
C ASP A 376 5.97 -24.63 29.52
N LYS A 377 4.91 -24.75 28.71
CA LYS A 377 4.99 -25.24 27.34
C LYS A 377 4.98 -24.10 26.33
N ILE A 378 5.73 -24.28 25.25
CA ILE A 378 5.66 -23.46 24.05
C ILE A 378 4.71 -24.14 23.07
N GLU A 379 3.69 -23.43 22.64
CA GLU A 379 2.66 -23.89 21.71
C GLU A 379 2.56 -22.94 20.52
N ASN A 380 2.12 -23.43 19.37
CA ASN A 380 1.91 -22.58 18.20
C ASN A 380 0.75 -21.60 18.45
N GLN A 381 0.85 -20.41 17.86
CA GLN A 381 -0.30 -19.51 17.74
C GLN A 381 -1.35 -20.12 16.81
N ILE A 382 -2.58 -19.63 16.95
CA ILE A 382 -3.70 -20.02 16.10
C ILE A 382 -3.68 -19.16 14.82
N PRO A 383 -3.65 -19.76 13.62
CA PRO A 383 -3.79 -19.04 12.36
C PRO A 383 -5.07 -18.20 12.31
N SER A 384 -4.97 -17.00 11.77
CA SER A 384 -6.11 -16.07 11.67
C SER A 384 -7.03 -16.48 10.52
N GLN A 385 -8.35 -16.28 10.64
CA GLN A 385 -9.27 -16.43 9.50
C GLN A 385 -9.69 -15.05 9.02
N ILE A 386 -9.15 -14.59 7.91
CA ILE A 386 -9.37 -13.24 7.39
C ILE A 386 -10.19 -13.31 6.10
N THR A 387 -11.20 -12.45 6.02
CA THR A 387 -12.00 -12.22 4.81
C THR A 387 -12.10 -10.73 4.52
N ARG A 388 -12.41 -10.39 3.27
CA ARG A 388 -12.76 -9.03 2.89
C ARG A 388 -14.18 -8.70 3.34
N SER A 389 -14.39 -7.51 3.89
CA SER A 389 -15.74 -7.04 4.21
C SER A 389 -16.58 -6.89 2.94
N PRO A 390 -17.86 -7.28 2.94
CA PRO A 390 -18.76 -7.00 1.82
C PRO A 390 -18.80 -5.51 1.44
N ASN A 391 -18.64 -4.61 2.43
CA ASN A 391 -18.64 -3.16 2.22
C ASN A 391 -17.34 -2.61 1.60
N SER A 392 -16.27 -3.40 1.60
CA SER A 392 -14.99 -3.09 0.92
C SER A 392 -14.77 -3.94 -0.32
N SER A 393 -15.82 -4.59 -0.84
CA SER A 393 -15.75 -5.35 -2.09
C SER A 393 -15.32 -4.46 -3.25
N LEU A 394 -14.48 -5.01 -4.14
CA LEU A 394 -14.02 -4.30 -5.33
C LEU A 394 -15.18 -4.06 -6.29
N SER A 395 -15.33 -2.82 -6.77
CA SER A 395 -16.30 -2.50 -7.80
C SER A 395 -15.92 -3.19 -9.12
N SER A 396 -16.91 -3.43 -9.99
CA SER A 396 -16.65 -4.01 -11.32
C SER A 396 -15.67 -3.18 -12.15
N GLN A 397 -15.71 -1.84 -12.01
CA GLN A 397 -14.77 -0.93 -12.67
C GLN A 397 -13.33 -1.16 -12.20
N ARG A 398 -13.13 -1.31 -10.88
CA ARG A 398 -11.81 -1.56 -10.31
C ARG A 398 -11.27 -2.94 -10.66
N LEU A 399 -12.13 -3.96 -10.66
CA LEU A 399 -11.76 -5.30 -11.11
C LEU A 399 -11.27 -5.29 -12.57
N GLU A 400 -11.98 -4.57 -13.45
CA GLU A 400 -11.59 -4.43 -14.86
C GLU A 400 -10.27 -3.65 -14.99
N GLN A 401 -10.09 -2.58 -14.22
CA GLN A 401 -8.83 -1.83 -14.23
C GLN A 401 -7.65 -2.67 -13.72
N ASN A 402 -7.81 -3.40 -12.62
CA ASN A 402 -6.79 -4.32 -12.11
C ASN A 402 -6.41 -5.35 -13.17
N LYS A 403 -7.41 -5.96 -13.83
CA LYS A 403 -7.18 -6.91 -14.91
C LYS A 403 -6.37 -6.28 -16.04
N HIS A 404 -6.69 -5.06 -16.44
CA HIS A 404 -5.97 -4.36 -17.52
C HIS A 404 -4.50 -4.07 -17.17
N TRP A 405 -4.22 -3.66 -15.93
CA TRP A 405 -2.84 -3.49 -15.45
C TRP A 405 -2.10 -4.83 -15.36
N GLN A 406 -2.75 -5.88 -14.87
CA GLN A 406 -2.17 -7.22 -14.77
C GLN A 406 -1.83 -7.78 -16.16
N GLU A 407 -2.72 -7.64 -17.14
CA GLU A 407 -2.48 -8.03 -18.54
C GLU A 407 -1.27 -7.29 -19.12
N ALA A 408 -1.19 -5.97 -18.93
CA ALA A 408 -0.04 -5.17 -19.39
C ALA A 408 1.28 -5.60 -18.72
N LEU A 409 1.25 -5.99 -17.45
CA LEU A 409 2.42 -6.51 -16.73
C LEU A 409 2.85 -7.88 -17.24
N THR A 410 1.90 -8.75 -17.57
CA THR A 410 2.17 -10.06 -18.19
C THR A 410 2.74 -9.91 -19.60
N GLU A 411 2.28 -8.92 -20.38
CA GLU A 411 2.82 -8.58 -21.70
C GLU A 411 4.28 -8.11 -21.64
N ILE A 412 4.65 -7.36 -20.60
CA ILE A 412 6.04 -6.94 -20.37
C ILE A 412 6.92 -8.13 -20.02
N SER A 413 6.48 -8.96 -19.07
CA SER A 413 7.20 -10.14 -18.62
C SER A 413 6.20 -11.17 -18.07
N GLN A 414 6.14 -12.35 -18.70
CA GLN A 414 5.25 -13.42 -18.25
C GLN A 414 5.54 -13.87 -16.81
N SER A 415 6.80 -13.70 -16.35
CA SER A 415 7.23 -13.99 -14.98
C SER A 415 7.11 -12.80 -14.03
N SER A 416 6.51 -11.68 -14.46
CA SER A 416 6.33 -10.50 -13.61
C SER A 416 5.44 -10.83 -12.43
N VAL A 417 5.99 -10.85 -11.22
CA VAL A 417 5.23 -11.13 -9.99
C VAL A 417 4.15 -10.07 -9.71
N TRP A 418 4.31 -8.87 -10.28
CA TRP A 418 3.41 -7.74 -10.10
C TRP A 418 2.01 -7.98 -10.69
N GLN A 419 1.87 -8.94 -11.61
CA GLN A 419 0.57 -9.39 -12.13
C GLN A 419 -0.29 -10.08 -11.06
N TYR A 420 0.28 -10.43 -9.90
CA TYR A 420 -0.43 -11.06 -8.78
C TYR A 420 -0.77 -10.09 -7.65
N TYR A 421 -0.71 -8.79 -7.92
CA TYR A 421 -1.15 -7.74 -7.02
C TYR A 421 -2.37 -7.03 -7.61
N GLN A 422 -3.17 -6.44 -6.74
CA GLN A 422 -4.37 -5.71 -7.15
C GLN A 422 -4.58 -4.49 -6.26
N LEU A 423 -5.06 -3.39 -6.86
CA LEU A 423 -5.53 -2.23 -6.13
C LEU A 423 -6.86 -2.57 -5.47
N ILE A 424 -6.96 -2.33 -4.17
CA ILE A 424 -8.22 -2.46 -3.43
C ILE A 424 -9.05 -1.18 -3.52
N GLY A 425 -8.37 -0.04 -3.52
CA GLY A 425 -8.97 1.25 -3.81
C GLY A 425 -8.13 2.42 -3.36
N THR A 426 -8.68 3.60 -3.60
CA THR A 426 -8.08 4.88 -3.24
C THR A 426 -9.02 5.73 -2.40
N GLN A 427 -8.45 6.62 -1.58
CA GLN A 427 -9.18 7.64 -0.83
C GLN A 427 -8.42 8.98 -0.84
N TRP A 428 -9.15 10.08 -0.86
CA TRP A 428 -8.63 11.44 -0.70
C TRP A 428 -9.67 12.33 -0.02
N LEU A 429 -9.30 13.56 0.36
CA LEU A 429 -10.25 14.53 0.90
C LEU A 429 -10.95 15.28 -0.25
N THR A 430 -12.28 15.45 -0.15
CA THR A 430 -13.04 16.27 -1.11
C THR A 430 -12.50 17.70 -1.19
N ASN A 431 -12.09 18.26 -0.05
CA ASN A 431 -11.54 19.62 0.07
C ASN A 431 -10.16 19.57 0.78
N PRO A 432 -9.07 19.33 0.05
CA PRO A 432 -7.74 19.14 0.65
C PRO A 432 -7.14 20.41 1.26
N SER A 433 -7.67 21.59 0.93
CA SER A 433 -7.22 22.88 1.49
C SER A 433 -7.86 23.23 2.84
N LEU A 434 -8.88 22.49 3.29
CA LEU A 434 -9.49 22.75 4.59
C LEU A 434 -8.59 22.21 5.71
N PRO A 435 -8.40 22.97 6.81
CA PRO A 435 -7.54 22.54 7.90
C PRO A 435 -8.03 21.24 8.54
N TYR A 436 -7.09 20.40 9.00
CA TYR A 436 -7.29 19.08 9.60
C TYR A 436 -8.15 19.10 10.89
N ASN A 437 -9.44 19.29 10.75
CA ASN A 437 -10.45 19.31 11.82
C ASN A 437 -11.33 18.07 11.65
N THR A 438 -11.61 17.31 12.71
CA THR A 438 -12.47 16.09 12.68
C THR A 438 -13.86 16.33 12.07
N ASN A 439 -14.40 17.54 12.17
CA ASN A 439 -15.71 17.94 11.67
C ASN A 439 -15.72 18.39 10.20
N LEU A 440 -14.55 18.55 9.56
CA LEU A 440 -14.41 19.06 8.18
C LEU A 440 -13.87 18.01 7.19
N ARG A 441 -13.70 16.75 7.64
CA ARG A 441 -13.11 15.66 6.84
C ARG A 441 -14.19 14.96 6.04
N ASP A 442 -14.36 15.39 4.80
CA ASP A 442 -15.18 14.68 3.81
C ASP A 442 -14.27 13.78 2.97
N VAL A 443 -14.29 12.48 3.28
CA VAL A 443 -13.50 11.45 2.59
C VAL A 443 -14.21 11.04 1.31
N THR A 444 -13.44 10.92 0.22
CA THR A 444 -13.91 10.41 -1.06
C THR A 444 -13.03 9.27 -1.53
N PRO A 445 -13.60 8.11 -1.91
CA PRO A 445 -14.98 7.67 -1.67
C PRO A 445 -15.24 7.35 -0.18
N LYS A 446 -16.51 7.41 0.26
CA LYS A 446 -16.93 7.12 1.65
C LYS A 446 -16.96 5.62 2.00
N SER A 447 -16.50 4.75 1.10
CA SER A 447 -16.44 3.31 1.34
C SER A 447 -15.28 2.96 2.27
N PRO A 448 -15.40 1.91 3.10
CA PRO A 448 -14.26 1.34 3.79
C PRO A 448 -13.12 0.94 2.84
N LEU A 449 -11.88 1.07 3.30
CA LEU A 449 -10.67 0.78 2.54
C LEU A 449 -9.66 -0.01 3.40
N ALA A 450 -10.16 -0.99 4.16
CA ALA A 450 -9.30 -1.86 4.98
C ALA A 450 -8.54 -2.87 4.10
N ASN A 451 -7.23 -2.96 4.30
CA ASN A 451 -6.39 -4.00 3.73
C ASN A 451 -6.39 -5.25 4.60
N VAL A 452 -6.60 -6.41 4.00
CA VAL A 452 -6.77 -7.67 4.75
C VAL A 452 -5.51 -8.11 5.50
N ALA A 453 -4.32 -7.70 5.05
CA ALA A 453 -3.06 -8.01 5.73
C ALA A 453 -2.70 -6.94 6.77
N ILE A 454 -3.02 -5.67 6.52
CA ILE A 454 -2.59 -4.53 7.36
C ILE A 454 -3.62 -4.17 8.44
N GLU A 455 -4.92 -4.26 8.14
CA GLU A 455 -6.04 -3.94 9.04
C GLU A 455 -6.99 -5.14 9.25
N PRO A 456 -6.48 -6.35 9.54
CA PRO A 456 -7.23 -7.61 9.47
C PRO A 456 -8.44 -7.68 10.41
N TYR A 457 -8.43 -6.91 11.51
CA TYR A 457 -9.44 -7.00 12.57
C TYR A 457 -10.37 -5.79 12.67
N ILE A 458 -10.22 -4.83 11.75
CA ILE A 458 -11.10 -3.67 11.61
C ILE A 458 -11.55 -3.52 10.14
N PRO A 459 -12.19 -4.55 9.55
CA PRO A 459 -12.38 -4.65 8.09
C PRO A 459 -13.35 -3.62 7.48
N ASN A 460 -13.91 -2.72 8.30
CA ASN A 460 -14.76 -1.60 7.88
C ASN A 460 -14.09 -0.22 8.13
N SER A 461 -12.77 -0.17 8.33
CA SER A 461 -12.02 1.09 8.52
C SER A 461 -11.83 1.85 7.20
N SER A 462 -11.58 3.16 7.32
CA SER A 462 -11.03 4.02 6.27
C SER A 462 -9.62 4.44 6.66
N CYS A 463 -8.70 4.48 5.69
CA CYS A 463 -7.32 4.90 5.94
C CYS A 463 -7.28 6.34 6.48
N ILE A 464 -8.02 7.26 5.84
CA ILE A 464 -8.06 8.67 6.24
C ILE A 464 -8.73 8.84 7.62
N GLU A 465 -9.81 8.13 7.88
CA GLU A 465 -10.51 8.20 9.17
C GLU A 465 -9.68 7.61 10.32
N CYS A 466 -8.87 6.58 10.05
CA CYS A 466 -7.93 6.04 11.05
C CYS A 466 -6.81 7.03 11.32
N HIS A 467 -6.12 7.49 10.27
CA HIS A 467 -5.00 8.43 10.39
C HIS A 467 -5.42 9.83 10.86
N THR A 468 -6.74 10.07 10.91
CA THR A 468 -7.29 11.31 11.43
C THR A 468 -6.88 11.60 12.87
N GLY A 469 -6.63 10.53 13.65
CA GLY A 469 -6.16 10.61 15.02
C GLY A 469 -4.69 10.97 15.20
N ALA A 470 -3.87 10.99 14.13
CA ALA A 470 -2.44 11.21 14.23
C ALA A 470 -2.10 12.55 14.91
N LYS A 471 -1.32 12.50 15.99
CA LYS A 471 -0.94 13.65 16.82
C LYS A 471 0.58 13.82 16.91
N LEU A 472 1.03 15.07 16.98
CA LEU A 472 2.41 15.38 17.35
C LEU A 472 2.61 15.16 18.85
N ARG A 473 3.84 14.80 19.22
CA ARG A 473 4.30 14.81 20.61
C ARG A 473 4.62 16.24 21.05
N ALA A 474 3.59 17.06 21.16
CA ALA A 474 3.65 18.45 21.61
C ALA A 474 2.58 18.77 22.65
N SER A 475 2.73 19.90 23.34
CA SER A 475 1.71 20.41 24.24
C SER A 475 0.35 20.50 23.52
N ASN A 476 -0.72 20.03 24.15
CA ASN A 476 -2.07 19.93 23.58
C ASN A 476 -2.24 18.94 22.41
N HIS A 477 -1.26 18.10 22.10
CA HIS A 477 -1.33 17.02 21.11
C HIS A 477 -1.97 17.46 19.78
N PRO A 478 -1.32 18.38 19.04
CA PRO A 478 -1.86 18.89 17.79
C PRO A 478 -1.89 17.82 16.71
N TYR A 479 -2.78 17.98 15.73
CA TYR A 479 -2.86 17.03 14.62
C TYR A 479 -1.59 17.05 13.76
N ALA A 480 -1.18 15.88 13.31
CA ALA A 480 0.08 15.63 12.61
C ALA A 480 -0.07 15.48 11.10
N ASP A 481 -1.07 16.14 10.49
CA ASP A 481 -1.34 16.01 9.04
C ASP A 481 -1.40 14.53 8.58
N PHE A 482 -2.14 13.71 9.33
CA PHE A 482 -2.31 12.27 9.10
C PHE A 482 -1.04 11.40 9.23
N SER A 483 0.12 11.97 9.57
CA SER A 483 1.37 11.24 9.78
C SER A 483 1.45 10.73 11.22
N PHE A 484 1.27 9.42 11.42
CA PHE A 484 1.60 8.79 12.70
C PHE A 484 3.11 8.75 12.97
N PRO A 485 4.00 8.54 11.97
CA PRO A 485 5.43 8.50 12.22
C PRO A 485 5.98 9.71 12.97
N ILE A 486 5.58 10.93 12.60
CA ILE A 486 6.07 12.15 13.28
C ILE A 486 5.66 12.27 14.75
N GLY A 487 4.62 11.56 15.18
CA GLY A 487 4.25 11.42 16.59
C GLY A 487 5.30 10.69 17.44
N ARG A 488 6.24 9.98 16.79
CA ARG A 488 7.30 9.20 17.45
C ARG A 488 8.50 10.03 17.91
N ALA A 489 8.58 11.31 17.53
CA ALA A 489 9.67 12.20 17.93
C ALA A 489 9.94 12.13 19.44
N ASN A 490 11.21 12.09 19.83
CA ASN A 490 11.62 12.06 21.23
C ASN A 490 12.16 13.44 21.64
N PRO A 491 11.84 13.94 22.84
CA PRO A 491 12.37 15.22 23.29
C PRO A 491 13.84 15.08 23.70
N SER A 492 14.69 15.99 23.22
CA SER A 492 16.10 16.09 23.66
C SER A 492 16.27 16.48 25.13
N ASN A 493 15.30 17.21 25.69
CA ASN A 493 15.32 17.69 27.07
C ASN A 493 14.80 16.67 28.12
N TYR A 494 14.75 15.37 27.80
CA TYR A 494 14.31 14.36 28.77
C TYR A 494 15.41 14.12 29.83
N SER A 495 15.35 14.86 30.94
CA SER A 495 16.06 14.49 32.17
C SER A 495 15.36 13.28 32.79
N PRO A 496 16.04 12.13 32.98
CA PRO A 496 15.49 11.03 33.78
C PRO A 496 15.59 11.39 35.26
N THR A 497 14.77 12.33 35.71
CA THR A 497 14.61 12.65 37.13
C THR A 497 13.15 12.90 37.44
N ASN A 498 12.62 12.04 38.34
CA ASN A 498 11.36 12.11 39.09
C ASN A 498 10.17 11.30 38.54
N THR A 499 10.29 9.98 38.58
CA THR A 499 9.21 9.13 39.11
C THR A 499 9.35 9.08 40.64
N GLN A 500 8.45 9.74 41.36
CA GLN A 500 7.98 9.26 42.66
C GLN A 500 6.68 8.49 42.44
#